data_AF-A0A3B0ZFR4-F1
#
_entry.id   AF-A0A3B0ZFR4-F1
#
_cell.length_a   1.000
_cell.length_b   1.000
_cell.length_c   1.000
_cell.angle_alpha   90.00
_cell.angle_beta   90.00
_cell.angle_gamma   90.00
#
_symmetry.space_group_name_H-M   'P 1'
#
loop_
_entity.id
_entity.type
_entity.pdbx_description
1 polymer ?
#
loop_
_entity_poly.entity_id
_entity_poly.type
_entity_poly.pdbx_seq_one_letter_code
_entity_poly.pdbx_strand_id
1 'polypeptide(L)' 'MESDDLKAPTLDEKLRVVISNALKQSLADSPEAQKLFEIEGRGLILPGRFRPDEAALAYHRDALFQQG' A
#
# COMPACT_ATOMS: atom_id res chain seq x y z
N MET A 1 -7.25 8.91 -18.06
CA MET A 1 -6.56 7.67 -17.63
C MET A 1 -6.14 7.93 -16.20
N GLU A 2 -7.05 7.78 -15.24
CA GLU A 2 -6.76 8.11 -13.84
C GLU A 2 -7.87 7.48 -13.02
N SER A 3 -7.59 6.36 -12.34
CA SER A 3 -8.50 5.74 -11.35
C SER A 3 -7.86 4.59 -10.56
N ASP A 4 -6.76 3.98 -11.03
CA ASP A 4 -6.21 2.78 -10.39
C ASP A 4 -5.25 3.08 -9.23
N ASP A 5 -4.40 4.11 -9.34
CA ASP A 5 -3.44 4.50 -8.28
C ASP A 5 -4.10 4.86 -6.95
N LEU A 6 -5.30 5.45 -6.99
CA LEU A 6 -6.05 5.85 -5.79
C LEU A 6 -6.54 4.65 -4.96
N LYS A 7 -6.38 3.44 -5.49
CA LYS A 7 -6.76 2.18 -4.84
C LYS A 7 -5.55 1.27 -4.57
N ALA A 8 -4.32 1.77 -4.70
CA ALA A 8 -3.15 0.96 -4.42
C ALA A 8 -2.85 0.90 -2.90
N PRO A 9 -2.36 -0.24 -2.39
CA PRO A 9 -1.73 -0.28 -1.07
C PRO A 9 -0.46 0.60 -1.06
N THR A 10 -0.10 1.14 0.09
CA THR A 10 1.11 1.97 0.27
C THR A 10 2.08 1.37 1.27
N LEU A 11 3.22 2.04 1.50
CA LEU A 11 4.21 1.68 2.51
C LEU A 11 4.32 2.76 3.58
N ASP A 12 4.48 2.35 4.83
CA ASP A 12 4.86 3.28 5.91
C ASP A 12 6.37 3.59 5.91
N GLU A 13 6.79 4.45 6.83
CA GLU A 13 8.21 4.83 6.99
C GLU A 13 9.13 3.67 7.38
N LYS A 14 8.55 2.56 7.84
CA LYS A 14 9.24 1.31 8.20
C LYS A 14 9.06 0.25 7.10
N LEU A 15 8.63 0.67 5.91
CA LEU A 15 8.39 -0.17 4.73
C LEU A 15 7.38 -1.30 5.00
N ARG A 16 6.40 -1.04 5.85
CA ARG A 16 5.29 -1.96 6.11
C ARG A 16 4.15 -1.68 5.15
N VAL A 17 3.50 -2.74 4.68
CA VAL A 17 2.33 -2.62 3.80
C VAL A 17 1.17 -2.00 4.57
N VAL A 18 0.54 -0.97 3.99
CA VAL A 18 -0.63 -0.29 4.53
C VAL A 18 -1.75 -0.34 3.49
N ILE A 19 -2.94 -0.73 3.91
CA ILE A 19 -4.11 -0.90 3.05
C ILE A 19 -5.20 0.04 3.55
N SER A 20 -5.77 0.87 2.68
CA SER A 20 -6.84 1.80 3.07
C SER A 20 -8.13 1.04 3.38
N ASN A 21 -8.96 1.55 4.28
CA ASN A 21 -10.27 0.95 4.56
C ASN A 21 -11.16 0.89 3.32
N ALA A 22 -11.10 1.93 2.48
CA ALA A 22 -11.79 1.96 1.20
C ALA A 22 -11.37 0.79 0.29
N LEU A 23 -10.06 0.49 0.22
CA LEU A 23 -9.56 -0.65 -0.55
C LEU A 23 -10.04 -1.98 0.05
N LYS A 24 -9.98 -2.13 1.39
CA LYS A 24 -10.48 -3.33 2.08
C LYS A 24 -11.96 -3.60 1.78
N GLN A 25 -12.78 -2.56 1.84
CA GLN A 25 -14.21 -2.67 1.53
C GLN A 25 -14.44 -3.04 0.06
N SER A 26 -13.69 -2.44 -0.87
CA SER A 26 -13.82 -2.74 -2.30
C SER A 26 -13.39 -4.16 -2.69
N LEU A 27 -12.48 -4.75 -1.90
CA LEU A 27 -11.93 -6.07 -2.13
C LEU A 27 -12.54 -7.15 -1.22
N ALA A 28 -13.49 -6.83 -0.33
CA ALA A 28 -13.94 -7.74 0.72
C ALA A 28 -14.39 -9.13 0.20
N ASP A 29 -14.99 -9.17 -0.99
CA ASP A 29 -15.49 -10.39 -1.62
C ASP A 29 -14.50 -11.05 -2.61
N SER A 30 -13.32 -10.47 -2.81
CA SER A 30 -12.29 -10.97 -3.72
C SER A 30 -11.40 -12.00 -3.01
N PRO A 31 -11.14 -13.18 -3.63
CA PRO A 31 -10.23 -14.18 -3.07
C PRO A 31 -8.78 -13.69 -2.97
N GLU A 32 -8.39 -12.70 -3.77
CA GLU A 32 -7.08 -12.05 -3.71
C GLU A 32 -6.93 -11.15 -2.47
N ALA A 33 -8.04 -10.65 -1.93
CA ALA A 33 -8.06 -9.74 -0.79
C ALA A 33 -7.52 -10.39 0.49
N GLN A 34 -7.79 -11.68 0.70
CA GLN A 34 -7.27 -12.41 1.86
C GLN A 34 -5.74 -12.40 1.90
N LYS A 35 -5.07 -12.62 0.77
CA LYS A 35 -3.60 -12.54 0.68
C LYS A 35 -3.10 -11.13 0.94
N LEU A 36 -3.82 -10.13 0.44
CA LEU A 36 -3.48 -8.73 0.66
C LEU A 36 -3.60 -8.36 2.15
N PHE A 37 -4.66 -8.79 2.82
CA PHE A 37 -4.88 -8.53 4.25
C PHE A 37 -3.88 -9.27 5.13
N GLU A 38 -3.43 -10.47 4.73
CA GLU A 38 -2.39 -11.22 5.44
C GLU A 38 -1.04 -10.50 5.49
N ILE A 39 -0.73 -9.71 4.47
CA ILE A 39 0.54 -8.96 4.37
C ILE A 39 0.45 -7.55 4.96
N GLU A 40 -0.74 -7.07 5.32
CA GLU A 40 -0.91 -5.77 5.96
C GLU A 40 -0.10 -5.68 7.27
N GLY A 41 0.57 -4.56 7.48
CA GLY A 41 1.43 -4.31 8.63
C GLY A 41 2.76 -5.07 8.60
N ARG A 42 2.99 -5.96 7.63
CA ARG A 42 4.28 -6.65 7.49
C ARG A 42 5.31 -5.75 6.82
N GLY A 43 6.49 -5.68 7.43
CA GLY A 43 7.66 -5.02 6.84
C GLY A 43 8.19 -5.79 5.63
N LEU A 44 8.45 -5.09 4.54
CA LEU A 44 9.10 -5.67 3.37
C LEU A 44 10.60 -5.82 3.59
N ILE A 45 11.13 -6.98 3.20
CA ILE A 45 12.57 -7.18 3.11
C ILE A 45 13.01 -6.66 1.75
N LEU A 46 13.75 -5.56 1.74
CA LEU A 46 14.29 -5.01 0.51
C LEU A 46 15.51 -5.82 0.04
N PRO A 47 15.63 -6.08 -1.28
CA PRO A 47 16.88 -6.56 -1.85
C PRO A 47 18.04 -5.62 -1.51
N GLY A 48 19.25 -6.15 -1.30
CA GLY A 48 20.39 -5.37 -0.81
C GLY A 48 20.81 -4.16 -1.66
N ARG A 49 20.39 -4.11 -2.93
CA ARG A 49 20.65 -2.99 -3.86
C ARG A 49 19.43 -2.10 -4.12
N PHE A 50 18.26 -2.49 -3.63
CA PHE A 50 17.06 -1.70 -3.80
C PHE A 50 16.93 -0.67 -2.68
N ARG A 51 16.78 0.58 -3.08
CA ARG A 51 16.61 1.73 -2.19
C ARG A 51 15.44 2.54 -2.76
N PRO A 52 14.21 2.33 -2.25
CA PRO A 52 13.08 3.12 -2.71
C PRO A 52 13.32 4.59 -2.36
N ASP A 53 12.85 5.46 -3.23
CA ASP A 53 12.92 6.91 -2.99
C ASP A 53 11.93 7.27 -1.87
N GLU A 54 12.48 7.69 -0.73
CA GLU A 54 11.70 8.05 0.45
C GLU A 54 10.76 9.22 0.20
N ALA A 55 11.15 10.19 -0.63
CA ALA A 55 10.31 11.33 -0.97
C ALA A 55 9.15 10.90 -1.89
N ALA A 56 9.39 9.98 -2.82
CA ALA A 56 8.34 9.41 -3.65
C ALA A 56 7.34 8.59 -2.82
N LEU A 57 7.83 7.80 -1.85
CA LEU A 57 6.97 7.05 -0.93
C LEU A 57 6.14 7.98 -0.04
N ALA A 58 6.75 9.04 0.51
CA ALA A 58 6.05 10.04 1.29
C ALA A 58 4.98 10.75 0.46
N TYR A 59 5.30 11.16 -0.78
CA TYR A 59 4.32 11.75 -1.69
C TYR A 59 3.15 10.80 -1.97
N HIS A 60 3.41 9.53 -2.28
CA HIS A 60 2.34 8.57 -2.50
C HIS A 60 1.46 8.42 -1.25
N ARG A 61 2.06 8.31 -0.06
CA ARG A 61 1.32 8.17 1.20
C ARG A 61 0.48 9.41 1.51
N ASP A 62 1.03 10.60 1.31
CA ASP A 62 0.43 11.83 1.82
C ASP A 62 -0.52 12.48 0.79
N ALA A 63 -0.29 12.27 -0.52
CA ALA A 63 -1.07 12.89 -1.59
C ALA A 63 -1.99 11.92 -2.34
N LEU A 64 -1.65 10.63 -2.43
CA LEU A 64 -2.39 9.65 -3.21
C LEU A 64 -3.15 8.65 -2.33
N PHE A 65 -2.56 8.25 -1.20
CA PHE A 65 -3.16 7.28 -0.28
C PHE A 65 -4.13 7.98 0.69
N GLN A 66 -5.43 7.79 0.44
CA GLN A 66 -6.45 8.30 1.35
C GLN A 66 -6.70 7.30 2.49
N GLN A 67 -6.28 7.66 3.71
CA GLN A 67 -6.79 7.00 4.92
C GLN A 67 -8.23 7.46 5.15
N GLY A 68 -9.19 6.64 4.70
CA GLY A 68 -10.60 6.74 5.08
C GLY A 68 -10.86 6.13 6.45
#